data_AF-A0A382YZP5-F1
#
_entry.id   AF-A0A382YZP5-F1
#
_cell.length_a   1.000
_cell.length_b   1.000
_cell.length_c   1.000
_cell.angle_alpha   90.00
_cell.angle_beta   90.00
_cell.angle_gamma   90.00
#
_symmetry.space_group_name_H-M   'P 1'
#
loop_
_entity.id
_entity.type
_entity.pdbx_description
1 polymer ?
#
loop_
_entity_poly.entity_id
_entity_poly.type
_entity_poly.pdbx_seq_one_letter_code
_entity_poly.pdbx_strand_id
1 'polypeptide(L)'
;MDKNAVGRMSCNPAIGGLGKGHLVKEIDALGGIMGRAADACGIQFKMLNKSKGRAVWSPRAQIDKHQYARYIQSILFAHTNISIIQDEVVDFCVDGGLVSSVVLRRGGELKTNALIVCSGTFLNGLIHIGKEHYS
;
A
#
# COMPACT_ATOMS: atom_id res chain seq x y z
N MET A 1 -11.99 8.54 -4.22
CA MET A 1 -11.84 7.20 -3.60
C MET A 1 -12.28 7.26 -2.13
N ASP A 2 -12.61 6.13 -1.50
CA ASP A 2 -12.98 6.06 -0.08
C ASP A 2 -11.73 6.06 0.82
N LYS A 3 -11.62 7.00 1.77
CA LYS A 3 -10.49 7.07 2.71
C LYS A 3 -10.38 5.81 3.59
N ASN A 4 -11.47 5.10 3.81
CA ASN A 4 -11.48 3.85 4.58
C ASN A 4 -10.96 2.65 3.76
N ALA A 5 -10.58 2.85 2.49
CA ALA A 5 -9.92 1.83 1.68
C ALA A 5 -8.38 1.85 1.81
N VAL A 6 -7.79 2.82 2.52
CA VAL A 6 -6.34 2.89 2.76
C VAL A 6 -5.87 1.62 3.48
N GLY A 7 -4.82 0.98 2.96
CA GLY A 7 -4.30 -0.28 3.49
C GLY A 7 -5.07 -1.54 3.08
N ARG A 8 -6.05 -1.45 2.17
CA ARG A 8 -6.83 -2.61 1.71
C ARG A 8 -5.95 -3.65 0.97
N MET A 9 -6.12 -4.92 1.34
CA MET A 9 -5.48 -6.05 0.64
C MET A 9 -6.40 -6.62 -0.46
N SER A 10 -6.24 -6.15 -1.70
CA SER A 10 -7.12 -6.49 -2.82
C SER A 10 -7.01 -7.94 -3.30
N CYS A 11 -5.83 -8.57 -3.17
CA CYS A 11 -5.57 -9.92 -3.66
C CYS A 11 -5.52 -10.93 -2.49
N ASN A 12 -4.35 -11.47 -2.17
CA ASN A 12 -4.16 -12.52 -1.17
C ASN A 12 -4.19 -11.96 0.27
N PRO A 13 -4.91 -12.57 1.23
CA PRO A 13 -4.81 -12.24 2.67
C PRO A 13 -3.49 -12.72 3.30
N ALA A 14 -2.33 -12.42 2.71
CA ALA A 14 -1.05 -12.86 3.21
C ALA A 14 0.07 -11.83 2.97
N ILE A 15 1.01 -11.74 3.91
CA ILE A 15 2.24 -10.95 3.80
C ILE A 15 3.45 -11.88 3.90
N GLY A 16 4.50 -11.59 3.12
CA GLY A 16 5.68 -12.43 3.00
C GLY A 16 5.50 -13.58 1.99
N GLY A 17 6.20 -14.68 2.22
CA GLY A 17 6.39 -15.76 1.24
C GLY A 17 7.77 -15.71 0.58
N LEU A 18 8.08 -16.64 -0.32
CA LEU A 18 9.42 -16.71 -0.94
C LEU A 18 9.81 -15.37 -1.58
N GLY A 19 10.99 -14.87 -1.23
CA GLY A 19 11.50 -13.55 -1.60
C GLY A 19 10.80 -12.40 -0.86
N LYS A 20 9.46 -12.37 -0.89
CA LYS A 20 8.64 -11.32 -0.26
C LYS A 20 8.88 -11.20 1.25
N GLY A 21 9.14 -12.31 1.94
CA GLY A 21 9.41 -12.32 3.38
C GLY A 21 10.70 -11.59 3.75
N HIS A 22 11.72 -11.62 2.88
CA HIS A 22 12.94 -10.83 3.06
C HIS A 22 12.66 -9.34 2.86
N LEU A 23 11.97 -8.98 1.78
CA LEU A 23 11.59 -7.58 1.52
C LEU A 23 10.78 -6.97 2.67
N VAL A 24 9.85 -7.74 3.25
CA VAL A 24 9.09 -7.28 4.43
C VAL A 24 10.02 -6.98 5.60
N LYS A 25 11.05 -7.80 5.83
CA LYS A 25 12.03 -7.58 6.89
C LYS A 25 12.98 -6.42 6.59
N GLU A 26 13.34 -6.20 5.34
CA GLU A 26 14.12 -5.04 4.92
C GLU A 26 13.33 -3.73 5.12
N ILE A 27 12.06 -3.71 4.72
CA ILE A 27 11.15 -2.58 4.97
C ILE A 27 11.05 -2.29 6.47
N ASP A 28 10.90 -3.33 7.29
CA ASP A 28 10.84 -3.20 8.75
C ASP A 28 12.14 -2.65 9.33
N ALA A 29 13.30 -3.15 8.88
CA ALA A 29 14.62 -2.68 9.31
C ALA A 29 14.87 -1.20 8.96
N LEU A 30 14.30 -0.71 7.85
CA LEU A 30 14.35 0.70 7.44
C LEU A 30 13.33 1.59 8.17
N GLY A 31 12.56 1.04 9.12
CA GLY A 31 11.56 1.78 9.90
C GLY A 31 10.17 1.83 9.26
N GLY A 32 9.93 1.06 8.20
CA GLY A 32 8.62 0.89 7.59
C GLY A 32 7.60 0.23 8.54
N ILE A 33 6.34 0.22 8.12
CA ILE A 33 5.23 -0.26 8.96
C ILE A 33 4.70 -1.64 8.56
N MET A 34 5.10 -2.18 7.40
CA MET A 34 4.55 -3.42 6.85
C MET A 34 4.81 -4.64 7.75
N GLY A 35 6.02 -4.77 8.30
CA GLY A 35 6.38 -5.86 9.21
C GLY A 35 5.51 -5.82 10.48
N ARG A 36 5.52 -4.69 11.18
CA ARG A 36 4.69 -4.44 12.37
C ARG A 36 3.19 -4.66 12.11
N ALA A 37 2.66 -4.20 10.98
CA ALA A 37 1.26 -4.41 10.63
C ALA A 37 0.93 -5.89 10.37
N ALA A 38 1.84 -6.63 9.74
CA ALA A 38 1.69 -8.06 9.54
C ALA A 38 1.72 -8.84 10.86
N ASP A 39 2.59 -8.45 11.80
CA ASP A 39 2.67 -9.08 13.13
C ASP A 39 1.41 -8.78 13.96
N ALA A 40 0.92 -7.54 13.94
CA ALA A 40 -0.27 -7.13 14.69
C ALA A 40 -1.58 -7.74 14.17
N CYS A 41 -1.64 -8.06 12.87
CA CYS A 41 -2.87 -8.51 12.20
C CYS A 41 -2.79 -9.97 11.71
N GLY A 42 -1.76 -10.69 12.12
CA GLY A 42 -1.51 -12.05 11.66
C GLY A 42 -2.38 -13.09 12.36
N ILE A 43 -2.99 -13.95 11.56
CA ILE A 43 -3.80 -15.09 12.02
C ILE A 43 -2.94 -16.36 12.12
N GLN A 44 -1.98 -16.52 11.20
CA GLN A 44 -1.10 -17.69 11.15
C GLN A 44 0.27 -17.30 10.62
N PHE A 45 1.34 -17.79 11.25
CA PHE A 45 2.72 -17.56 10.83
C PHE A 45 3.41 -18.86 10.45
N LYS A 46 4.20 -18.84 9.38
CA LYS A 46 5.00 -19.99 8.92
C LYS A 46 6.34 -19.53 8.37
N MET A 47 7.38 -20.31 8.67
CA MET A 47 8.66 -20.21 7.97
C MET A 47 8.66 -21.16 6.77
N LEU A 48 8.86 -20.62 5.56
CA LEU A 48 9.00 -21.42 4.34
C LEU A 48 10.43 -21.95 4.19
N ASN A 49 10.60 -23.05 3.44
CA ASN A 49 11.89 -23.69 3.16
C ASN A 49 12.71 -24.11 4.39
N LYS A 50 12.05 -24.43 5.51
CA LYS A 50 12.71 -24.80 6.78
C LYS A 50 13.61 -26.05 6.68
N SER A 51 13.36 -26.94 5.71
CA SER A 51 14.19 -28.11 5.41
C SER A 51 15.45 -27.80 4.59
N LYS A 52 15.60 -26.56 4.08
CA LYS A 52 16.77 -26.10 3.34
C LYS A 52 17.64 -25.19 4.23
N GLY A 53 18.78 -24.71 3.69
CA GLY A 53 19.67 -23.79 4.40
C GLY A 53 19.00 -22.46 4.79
N ARG A 54 19.47 -21.82 5.88
CA ARG A 54 18.89 -20.59 6.42
C ARG A 54 18.83 -19.42 5.43
N ALA A 55 19.78 -19.37 4.49
CA ALA A 55 19.83 -18.34 3.46
C ALA A 55 18.58 -18.31 2.55
N VAL A 56 17.81 -19.40 2.48
CA VAL A 56 16.59 -19.49 1.65
C VAL A 56 15.31 -19.60 2.46
N TRP A 57 15.39 -19.45 3.78
CA TRP A 57 14.22 -19.39 4.64
C TRP A 57 13.44 -18.11 4.36
N SER A 58 12.12 -18.14 4.46
CA SER A 58 11.34 -16.91 4.25
C SER A 58 10.07 -16.87 5.09
N PRO A 59 9.85 -15.80 5.88
CA PRO A 59 8.65 -15.68 6.69
C PRO A 59 7.42 -15.43 5.83
N ARG A 60 6.30 -16.02 6.24
CA ARG A 60 4.98 -15.80 5.64
C ARG A 60 3.93 -15.77 6.73
N ALA A 61 3.03 -14.80 6.67
CA ALA A 61 1.87 -14.69 7.55
C ALA A 61 0.57 -14.66 6.73
N GLN A 62 -0.46 -15.35 7.22
CA GLN A 62 -1.85 -15.09 6.83
C GLN A 62 -2.37 -13.94 7.68
N ILE A 63 -3.08 -13.00 7.07
CA ILE A 63 -3.43 -11.71 7.65
C ILE A 63 -4.95 -11.51 7.62
N ASP A 64 -5.51 -11.00 8.72
CA ASP A 64 -6.87 -10.45 8.70
C ASP A 64 -6.87 -9.16 7.87
N LYS A 65 -7.52 -9.20 6.70
CA LYS A 65 -7.55 -8.06 5.77
C LYS A 65 -8.19 -6.81 6.37
N HIS A 66 -9.22 -6.99 7.19
CA HIS A 66 -9.95 -5.87 7.77
C HIS A 66 -9.17 -5.26 8.92
N GLN A 67 -8.57 -6.10 9.78
CA GLN A 67 -7.72 -5.62 10.86
C GLN A 67 -6.46 -4.94 10.31
N TYR A 68 -5.84 -5.49 9.26
CA TYR A 68 -4.68 -4.88 8.62
C TYR A 68 -4.98 -3.47 8.08
N ALA A 69 -6.09 -3.31 7.34
CA ALA A 69 -6.50 -2.00 6.84
C ALA A 69 -6.74 -1.01 7.99
N ARG A 70 -7.45 -1.43 9.06
CA ARG A 70 -7.70 -0.59 10.24
C ARG A 70 -6.41 -0.21 10.97
N TYR A 71 -5.46 -1.12 11.09
CA TYR A 71 -4.17 -0.87 11.73
C TYR A 71 -3.32 0.12 10.94
N ILE A 72 -3.30 0.01 9.60
CA ILE A 72 -2.62 1.00 8.76
C ILE A 72 -3.29 2.37 8.88
N GLN A 73 -4.62 2.41 8.87
CA GLN A 73 -5.38 3.65 9.02
C GLN A 73 -5.14 4.32 10.37
N SER A 74 -5.11 3.56 11.47
CA SER A 74 -4.87 4.14 12.80
C SER A 74 -3.50 4.82 12.89
N ILE A 75 -2.46 4.23 12.30
CA ILE A 75 -1.13 4.84 12.24
C ILE A 75 -1.17 6.13 11.41
N LEU A 76 -1.74 6.09 10.20
CA LEU A 76 -1.73 7.24 9.31
C LEU A 76 -2.60 8.39 9.82
N PHE A 77 -3.77 8.09 10.40
CA PHE A 77 -4.70 9.09 10.93
C PHE A 77 -4.18 9.77 12.20
N ALA A 78 -3.32 9.10 12.96
CA ALA A 78 -2.69 9.66 14.16
C ALA A 78 -1.37 10.40 13.87
N HIS A 79 -0.82 10.32 12.66
CA HIS A 79 0.49 10.89 12.34
C HIS A 79 0.39 12.40 12.08
N THR A 80 1.09 13.21 12.87
CA THR A 80 0.97 14.69 12.85
C THR A 80 1.38 15.33 11.53
N ASN A 81 2.29 14.71 10.78
CA ASN A 81 2.81 15.25 9.51
C ASN A 81 2.10 14.69 8.27
N ILE A 82 1.03 13.89 8.44
CA ILE A 82 0.30 13.28 7.32
C ILE A 82 -1.12 13.82 7.32
N SER A 83 -1.47 14.55 6.26
CA SER A 83 -2.84 14.98 5.98
C SER A 83 -3.45 14.07 4.93
N ILE A 84 -4.68 13.59 5.18
CA ILE A 84 -5.38 12.71 4.25
C ILE A 84 -6.56 13.46 3.65
N ILE A 85 -6.49 13.64 2.33
CA ILE A 85 -7.50 14.35 1.55
C ILE A 85 -8.23 13.32 0.69
N GLN A 86 -9.56 13.26 0.83
CA GLN A 86 -10.38 12.36 0.05
C GLN A 86 -10.79 13.03 -1.28
N ASP A 87 -9.92 12.94 -2.28
CA ASP A 87 -10.20 13.39 -3.64
C ASP A 87 -9.46 12.52 -4.67
N GLU A 88 -9.62 12.82 -5.95
CA GLU A 88 -8.88 12.20 -7.05
C GLU A 88 -7.93 13.22 -7.67
N VAL A 89 -6.64 12.89 -7.76
CA VAL A 89 -5.67 13.67 -8.53
C VAL A 89 -5.87 13.36 -10.01
N VAL A 90 -6.20 14.38 -10.80
CA VAL A 90 -6.47 14.24 -12.24
C VAL A 90 -5.36 14.81 -13.11
N ASP A 91 -4.55 15.72 -12.57
CA ASP A 91 -3.41 16.31 -13.28
C ASP A 91 -2.36 16.84 -12.27
N PHE A 92 -1.21 17.30 -12.77
CA PHE A 92 -0.20 18.00 -11.99
C PHE A 92 0.49 19.09 -12.82
N CYS A 93 0.94 20.15 -12.17
CA CYS A 93 1.63 21.25 -12.84
C CYS A 93 3.14 21.16 -12.64
N VAL A 94 3.88 21.60 -13.67
CA VAL A 94 5.33 21.68 -13.68
C VAL A 94 5.73 23.12 -13.99
N ASP A 95 6.61 23.68 -13.18
CA ASP A 95 7.21 24.99 -13.39
C ASP A 95 8.73 24.87 -13.34
N GLY A 96 9.43 25.43 -14.33
CA GLY A 96 10.89 25.33 -14.43
C GLY A 96 11.46 23.90 -14.41
N GLY A 97 10.69 22.89 -14.83
CA GLY A 97 11.08 21.48 -14.79
C GLY A 97 10.87 20.78 -13.44
N LEU A 98 10.27 21.46 -12.46
CA LEU A 98 9.94 20.91 -11.14
C LEU A 98 8.42 20.84 -10.95
N VAL A 99 7.94 19.80 -10.25
CA VAL A 99 6.53 19.73 -9.86
C VAL A 99 6.22 20.90 -8.92
N SER A 100 5.13 21.62 -9.20
CA SER A 100 4.69 22.78 -8.42
C SER A 100 3.35 22.55 -7.71
N SER A 101 2.48 21.71 -8.27
CA SER A 101 1.17 21.40 -7.70
C SER A 101 0.53 20.15 -8.30
N VAL A 102 -0.55 19.68 -7.65
CA VAL A 102 -1.48 18.68 -8.17
C VAL A 102 -2.86 19.28 -8.34
N VAL A 103 -3.58 18.85 -9.38
CA VAL A 103 -4.96 19.23 -9.63
C VAL A 103 -5.88 18.12 -9.14
N LEU A 104 -6.74 18.46 -8.18
CA LEU A 104 -7.76 17.59 -7.63
C LEU A 104 -9.05 17.74 -8.43
N ARG A 105 -9.79 16.64 -8.62
CA ARG A 105 -11.06 16.63 -9.38
C ARG A 105 -12.10 17.56 -8.76
N ARG A 106 -12.16 17.67 -7.43
CA ARG A 106 -13.16 18.49 -6.71
C ARG A 106 -12.52 19.66 -5.95
N GLY A 107 -11.32 19.46 -5.41
CA GLY A 107 -10.65 20.38 -4.49
C GLY A 107 -9.79 21.47 -5.13
N GLY A 108 -9.75 21.59 -6.45
CA GLY A 108 -8.91 22.57 -7.15
C GLY A 108 -7.43 22.18 -7.09
N GLU A 109 -6.54 23.17 -7.00
CA GLU A 109 -5.09 22.97 -7.07
C GLU A 109 -4.46 22.93 -5.66
N LEU A 110 -3.58 21.94 -5.42
CA LEU A 110 -2.82 21.79 -4.19
C LEU A 110 -1.32 21.88 -4.48
N LYS A 111 -0.66 22.90 -3.92
CA LYS A 111 0.79 23.11 -4.10
C LYS A 111 1.60 21.99 -3.43
N THR A 112 2.66 21.55 -4.11
CA THR A 112 3.61 20.57 -3.58
C THR A 112 4.97 20.74 -4.24
N ASN A 113 6.03 20.38 -3.52
CA ASN A 113 7.40 20.39 -4.05
C ASN A 113 7.81 19.04 -4.65
N ALA A 114 7.04 17.98 -4.37
CA ALA A 114 7.30 16.63 -4.84
C ALA A 114 6.00 15.85 -4.96
N LEU A 115 5.97 14.91 -5.92
CA LEU A 115 4.82 14.04 -6.15
C LEU A 115 5.29 12.58 -6.21
N ILE A 116 4.67 11.73 -5.38
CA ILE A 116 4.85 10.27 -5.43
C ILE A 116 3.55 9.67 -5.93
N VAL A 117 3.59 9.00 -7.09
CA VAL A 117 2.40 8.39 -7.71
C VAL A 117 2.28 6.93 -7.28
N CYS A 118 1.19 6.60 -6.58
CA CYS A 118 0.88 5.24 -6.12
C CYS A 118 -0.53 4.82 -6.56
N SER A 119 -0.84 4.95 -7.85
CA SER A 119 -2.18 4.73 -8.43
C SER A 119 -2.62 3.25 -8.50
N GLY A 120 -1.76 2.30 -8.14
CA GLY A 120 -2.10 0.87 -8.12
C GLY A 120 -2.69 0.39 -9.45
N THR A 121 -3.84 -0.28 -9.40
CA THR A 121 -4.57 -0.77 -10.58
C THR A 121 -5.72 0.16 -11.00
N PHE A 122 -5.71 1.43 -10.58
CA PHE A 122 -6.84 2.34 -10.78
C PHE A 122 -6.74 3.19 -12.06
N LEU A 123 -5.54 3.59 -12.46
CA LEU A 123 -5.36 4.46 -13.63
C LEU A 123 -5.82 3.72 -14.90
N ASN A 124 -6.91 4.20 -15.53
CA ASN A 124 -7.58 3.53 -16.65
C ASN A 124 -7.85 2.04 -16.39
N GLY A 125 -8.22 1.70 -15.15
CA GLY A 125 -8.53 0.33 -14.76
C GLY A 125 -9.71 -0.22 -15.57
N LEU A 126 -9.55 -1.44 -16.09
CA LEU A 126 -10.61 -2.17 -16.79
C LEU A 126 -10.70 -3.57 -16.18
N ILE A 127 -11.89 -3.94 -15.72
CA ILE A 127 -12.15 -5.26 -15.14
C ILE A 127 -12.58 -6.20 -16.26
N HIS A 128 -11.93 -7.35 -16.33
CA HIS A 128 -12.23 -8.41 -17.29
C HIS A 128 -12.86 -9.60 -16.58
N ILE A 129 -14.05 -10.01 -17.02
CA ILE A 129 -14.73 -11.23 -16.56
C ILE A 129 -15.12 -12.04 -17.79
N GLY A 130 -14.29 -13.03 -18.16
CA GLY A 130 -14.44 -13.74 -19.42
C GLY A 130 -14.30 -12.79 -20.61
N LYS A 131 -15.35 -12.65 -21.42
CA LYS A 131 -15.42 -11.73 -22.57
C LYS A 131 -16.01 -10.36 -22.21
N GLU A 132 -16.49 -10.18 -20.98
CA GLU A 132 -17.11 -8.94 -20.53
C GLU A 132 -16.08 -7.97 -19.94
N HIS A 133 -16.36 -6.68 -20.10
CA HIS A 133 -15.50 -5.58 -19.66
C HIS A 133 -16.31 -4.57 -18.84
N TYR A 134 -15.76 -4.12 -17.72
CA TYR A 134 -16.34 -3.11 -16.84
C TYR A 134 -15.29 -2.05 -16.51
N SER A 135 -15.62 -0.78 -16.74
CA SER A 135 -14.79 0.40 -16.42
C SER A 135 -15.37 1.17 -15.25
#